data_AF-A0A662IFS5-F1
#
_entry.id   AF-A0A662IFS5-F1
#
_cell.length_a   1.000
_cell.length_b   1.000
_cell.length_c   1.000
_cell.angle_alpha   90.00
_cell.angle_beta   90.00
_cell.angle_gamma   90.00
#
_symmetry.space_group_name_H-M   'P 1'
#
loop_
_entity.id
_entity.type
_entity.pdbx_description
1 polymer ?
#
loop_
_entity_poly.entity_id
_entity_poly.type
_entity_poly.pdbx_seq_one_letter_code
_entity_poly.pdbx_strand_id
1 'polypeptide(L)'
;MVSGMGEGIVPIAEFERAFLIKLLSNAGVKNPHDLVERFIAEREAYCERLLVRLRRADQRSIPELAEKLACSPNLLDRALSLWLMDKARRELIHRALYV
;
A
#
# COMPACT_ATOMS: atom_id res chain seq x y z
N MET A 1 -3.37 -42.28 3.43
CA MET A 1 -4.42 -41.25 3.48
C MET A 1 -3.78 -39.93 3.08
N VAL A 2 -3.88 -39.57 1.80
CA VAL A 2 -3.38 -38.29 1.29
C VAL A 2 -4.53 -37.30 1.50
N SER A 3 -4.46 -36.54 2.59
CA SER A 3 -5.46 -35.51 2.88
C SER A 3 -5.22 -34.36 1.91
N GLY A 4 -6.24 -34.06 1.09
CA GLY A 4 -6.20 -33.05 0.05
C GLY A 4 -5.78 -31.69 0.59
N MET A 5 -4.65 -31.20 0.11
CA MET A 5 -4.34 -29.78 0.12
C MET A 5 -5.23 -29.15 -0.96
N GLY A 6 -6.39 -28.67 -0.55
CA GLY A 6 -7.13 -27.72 -1.36
C GLY A 6 -6.22 -26.51 -1.56
N GLU A 7 -5.89 -26.22 -2.81
CA GLU A 7 -5.27 -24.96 -3.23
C GLU A 7 -6.28 -23.82 -2.99
N GLY A 8 -6.42 -23.44 -1.72
CA GLY A 8 -7.21 -22.29 -1.31
C GLY A 8 -6.46 -21.02 -1.67
N ILE A 9 -7.12 -20.10 -2.36
CA ILE A 9 -6.61 -18.73 -2.56
C ILE A 9 -6.43 -18.11 -1.18
N VAL A 10 -5.18 -18.08 -0.70
CA VAL A 10 -4.84 -17.42 0.56
C VAL A 10 -4.98 -15.92 0.36
N PRO A 11 -5.72 -15.20 1.22
CA PRO A 11 -5.77 -13.74 1.18
C PRO A 11 -4.35 -13.15 1.19
N ILE A 12 -4.10 -12.11 0.37
CA ILE A 12 -2.77 -11.50 0.23
C ILE A 12 -2.18 -11.10 1.59
N ALA A 13 -3.00 -10.59 2.51
CA ALA A 13 -2.58 -10.23 3.86
C ALA A 13 -2.09 -11.43 4.69
N GLU A 14 -2.75 -12.58 4.57
CA GLU A 14 -2.35 -13.81 5.27
C GLU A 14 -1.05 -14.39 4.67
N PHE A 15 -0.93 -14.36 3.35
CA PHE A 15 0.29 -14.75 2.66
C PHE A 15 1.48 -13.88 3.08
N GLU A 16 1.30 -12.55 3.07
CA GLU A 16 2.34 -11.60 3.46
C GLU A 16 2.77 -11.78 4.92
N ARG A 17 1.81 -11.93 5.83
CA ARG A 17 2.08 -12.24 7.24
C ARG A 17 2.94 -13.48 7.37
N ALA A 18 2.53 -14.60 6.76
CA ALA A 18 3.26 -15.86 6.82
C ALA A 18 4.67 -15.76 6.22
N PHE A 19 4.79 -15.04 5.09
CA PHE A 19 6.07 -14.81 4.43
C PHE A 19 7.03 -13.99 5.30
N LEU A 20 6.57 -12.89 5.89
CA LEU A 20 7.39 -12.03 6.74
C LEU A 20 7.84 -12.75 8.02
N ILE A 21 6.94 -13.50 8.66
CA ILE A 21 7.27 -14.32 9.83
C ILE A 21 8.38 -15.31 9.48
N LYS A 22 8.23 -16.04 8.36
CA LYS A 22 9.24 -17.00 7.89
C LYS A 22 10.58 -16.32 7.63
N LEU A 23 10.58 -15.17 6.96
CA LEU A 23 11.80 -14.43 6.63
C LEU A 23 12.54 -13.95 7.89
N LEU A 24 11.82 -13.37 8.85
CA LEU A 24 12.41 -12.88 10.10
C LEU A 24 12.88 -14.01 11.01
N SER A 25 12.14 -15.12 11.02
CA SER A 25 12.55 -16.34 11.76
C SER A 25 13.87 -16.88 11.21
N ASN A 26 14.01 -16.95 9.89
CA ASN A 26 15.25 -17.38 9.22
C ASN A 26 16.42 -16.43 9.47
N ALA A 27 16.14 -15.14 9.69
CA ALA A 27 17.14 -14.13 10.06
C ALA A 27 17.52 -14.15 11.55
N GLY A 28 16.93 -15.05 12.36
CA GLY A 28 17.24 -15.17 13.79
C GLY A 28 16.60 -14.11 14.68
N VAL A 29 15.57 -13.40 14.20
CA VAL A 29 14.85 -12.39 14.97
C VAL A 29 14.07 -13.05 16.11
N LYS A 30 14.21 -12.52 17.33
CA LYS A 30 13.41 -12.95 18.49
C LYS A 30 11.98 -12.40 18.36
N ASN A 31 10.99 -13.26 18.57
CA ASN A 31 9.56 -12.94 18.49
C ASN A 31 9.13 -12.33 17.14
N PRO A 32 9.31 -13.05 16.01
CA PRO A 32 8.98 -12.54 14.68
C PRO A 32 7.48 -12.26 14.50
N HIS A 33 6.61 -13.03 15.17
CA HIS A 33 5.16 -12.82 15.14
C HIS A 33 4.76 -11.43 15.65
N ASP A 34 5.19 -11.04 16.85
CA ASP A 34 4.84 -9.75 17.44
C ASP A 34 5.37 -8.57 16.62
N LEU A 35 6.51 -8.73 15.95
CA LEU A 35 7.05 -7.71 15.07
C LEU A 35 6.20 -7.56 13.81
N VAL A 36 5.80 -8.67 13.20
CA VAL A 36 4.96 -8.67 11.99
C VAL A 36 3.57 -8.12 12.28
N GLU A 37 2.93 -8.51 13.37
CA GLU A 37 1.60 -7.95 13.71
C GLU A 37 1.65 -6.44 13.94
N ARG A 38 2.67 -5.93 14.64
CA ARG A 38 2.86 -4.48 14.81
C ARG A 38 3.10 -3.79 13.47
N PHE A 39 3.95 -4.35 12.62
CA PHE A 39 4.20 -3.81 11.29
C PHE A 39 2.93 -3.73 10.43
N ILE A 40 2.13 -4.81 10.40
CA ILE A 40 0.87 -4.85 9.65
C ILE A 40 -0.11 -3.82 10.20
N ALA A 41 -0.27 -3.74 11.52
CA ALA A 41 -1.17 -2.78 12.15
C ALA A 41 -0.75 -1.32 11.88
N GLU A 42 0.54 -1.01 11.98
CA GLU A 42 1.07 0.34 11.68
C GLU A 42 0.85 0.72 10.21
N ARG A 43 1.07 -0.24 9.31
CA ARG A 43 0.82 -0.05 7.88
C ARG A 43 -0.65 0.17 7.58
N GLU A 44 -1.54 -0.62 8.16
CA GLU A 44 -2.99 -0.47 7.96
C GLU A 44 -3.46 0.90 8.47
N ALA A 45 -3.05 1.28 9.68
CA ALA A 45 -3.38 2.59 10.23
C ALA A 45 -2.82 3.74 9.36
N TYR A 46 -1.63 3.56 8.77
CA TYR A 46 -1.07 4.52 7.81
C TYR A 46 -1.92 4.62 6.55
N CYS A 47 -2.28 3.49 5.94
CA CYS A 47 -3.12 3.42 4.76
C CYS A 47 -4.49 4.06 5.00
N GLU A 48 -5.13 3.81 6.15
CA GLU A 48 -6.39 4.44 6.51
C GLU A 48 -6.29 5.97 6.57
N ARG A 49 -5.28 6.50 7.27
CA ARG A 49 -5.04 7.95 7.33
C ARG A 49 -4.82 8.53 5.94
N LEU A 50 -4.07 7.83 5.09
CA LEU A 50 -3.78 8.26 3.74
C LEU A 50 -5.04 8.27 2.86
N LEU A 51 -5.87 7.23 2.94
CA LEU A 51 -7.15 7.16 2.24
C LEU A 51 -8.11 8.27 2.66
N VAL A 52 -8.15 8.60 3.96
CA VAL A 52 -8.95 9.74 4.46
C VAL A 52 -8.45 11.06 3.88
N ARG A 53 -7.12 11.28 3.86
CA ARG A 53 -6.52 12.47 3.25
C ARG A 53 -6.84 12.56 1.76
N LEU A 54 -6.72 11.46 1.03
CA LEU A 54 -7.04 11.40 -0.40
C LEU A 54 -8.51 11.65 -0.69
N ARG A 55 -9.43 11.11 0.12
CA ARG A 55 -10.87 11.32 -0.05
C ARG A 55 -11.27 12.79 0.15
N ARG A 56 -10.57 13.52 1.02
CA ARG A 56 -10.83 14.92 1.33
C ARG A 56 -10.03 15.90 0.45
N ALA A 57 -9.04 15.41 -0.29
CA ALA A 57 -8.21 16.24 -1.15
C ALA A 57 -9.06 16.79 -2.31
N ASP A 58 -9.10 18.11 -2.44
CA ASP A 58 -9.64 18.74 -3.64
C ASP A 58 -8.72 18.39 -4.83
N GLN A 59 -9.29 18.27 -6.02
CA GLN A 59 -8.59 17.91 -7.24
C GLN A 59 -7.41 18.86 -7.54
N ARG A 60 -7.54 20.13 -7.13
CA ARG A 60 -6.50 21.17 -7.22
C ARG A 60 -5.30 20.92 -6.30
N SER A 61 -5.47 20.16 -5.23
CA SER A 61 -4.42 19.83 -4.24
C SER A 61 -3.70 18.50 -4.53
N ILE A 62 -4.17 17.73 -5.53
CA ILE A 62 -3.56 16.45 -5.91
C ILE A 62 -2.09 16.59 -6.36
N PRO A 63 -1.69 17.60 -7.16
CA PRO A 63 -0.29 17.76 -7.55
C PRO A 63 0.64 17.99 -6.36
N GLU A 64 0.25 18.88 -5.43
CA GLU A 64 1.04 19.18 -4.22
C GLU A 64 1.15 17.96 -3.30
N LEU A 65 0.08 17.16 -3.19
CA LEU A 65 0.10 15.92 -2.43
C LEU A 65 1.00 14.86 -3.10
N ALA A 66 0.96 14.75 -4.42
CA ALA A 66 1.80 13.82 -5.16
C ALA A 66 3.28 14.17 -5.01
N GLU A 67 3.66 15.44 -5.07
CA GLU A 67 5.04 15.89 -4.84
C GLU A 67 5.53 15.53 -3.43
N LYS A 68 4.71 15.79 -2.40
CA LYS A 68 5.04 15.42 -1.01
C LYS A 68 5.27 13.92 -0.87
N LEU A 69 4.45 13.09 -1.53
CA LEU A 69 4.58 11.64 -1.51
C LEU A 69 5.80 11.14 -2.32
N ALA A 70 6.20 11.84 -3.40
CA ALA A 70 7.38 11.49 -4.19
C ALA A 70 8.68 11.59 -3.38
N CYS A 71 8.74 12.55 -2.45
CA CYS A 71 9.90 12.74 -1.57
C CYS A 71 9.92 11.78 -0.37
N SER A 72 8.88 10.98 -0.16
CA SER A 72 8.82 10.03 0.96
C SER A 72 9.91 8.94 0.83
N PRO A 73 10.53 8.50 1.94
CA PRO A 73 11.39 7.33 1.95
C PRO A 73 10.59 6.02 1.76
N ASN A 74 9.26 6.05 1.92
CA ASN A 74 8.40 4.89 1.74
C ASN A 74 8.11 4.63 0.25
N LEU A 75 8.40 3.41 -0.22
CA LEU A 75 8.14 3.00 -1.60
C LEU A 75 6.65 3.03 -1.97
N LEU A 76 5.76 2.74 -1.01
CA LEU A 76 4.31 2.82 -1.23
C LEU A 76 3.86 4.25 -1.54
N ASP A 77 4.44 5.23 -0.87
CA ASP A 77 4.12 6.64 -1.10
C ASP A 77 4.59 7.11 -2.48
N ARG A 78 5.78 6.66 -2.90
CA ARG A 78 6.28 6.96 -4.25
C ARG A 78 5.41 6.32 -5.34
N ALA A 79 4.99 5.08 -5.15
CA ALA A 79 4.07 4.40 -6.07
C ALA A 79 2.72 5.13 -6.14
N LEU A 80 2.20 5.55 -4.98
CA LEU A 80 0.97 6.33 -4.90
C LEU A 80 1.11 7.70 -5.58
N SER A 81 2.24 8.39 -5.38
CA SER A 81 2.56 9.64 -6.06
C SER A 81 2.45 9.50 -7.57
N LEU A 82 3.09 8.47 -8.14
CA LEU A 82 3.03 8.20 -9.58
C LEU A 82 1.59 7.94 -10.05
N TRP A 83 0.82 7.18 -9.29
CA TRP A 83 -0.59 6.93 -9.61
C TRP A 83 -1.44 8.21 -9.58
N LEU A 84 -1.22 9.08 -8.58
CA LEU A 84 -1.92 10.36 -8.47
C LEU A 84 -1.57 11.30 -9.64
N MET A 85 -0.30 11.35 -10.05
CA MET A 85 0.13 12.12 -11.20
C MET A 85 -0.48 11.60 -12.51
N ASP A 86 -0.51 10.27 -12.73
CA ASP A 86 -1.14 9.70 -13.91
C ASP A 86 -2.64 9.97 -13.94
N LYS A 87 -3.33 9.83 -12.80
CA LYS A 87 -4.76 10.14 -12.68
C LYS A 87 -5.05 11.61 -13.00
N ALA A 88 -4.30 12.54 -12.41
CA ALA A 88 -4.45 13.98 -12.66
C ALA A 88 -4.22 14.31 -14.14
N ARG A 89 -3.20 13.70 -14.78
CA ARG A 89 -2.94 13.85 -16.21
C ARG A 89 -4.10 13.37 -17.08
N ARG A 90 -4.67 12.20 -16.79
CA ARG A 90 -5.83 11.67 -17.55
C ARG A 90 -7.06 12.56 -17.42
N GLU A 91 -7.32 13.10 -16.23
CA GLU A 91 -8.44 14.01 -16.00
C GLU A 91 -8.27 15.34 -16.74
N LEU A 92 -7.04 15.86 -16.83
CA LEU A 92 -6.72 17.03 -17.65
C LEU A 92 -6.92 16.77 -19.15
N ILE A 93 -6.44 15.62 -19.65
CA ILE A 93 -6.63 15.20 -21.05
C ILE A 93 -8.12 15.08 -21.38
N HIS A 94 -8.90 14.44 -20.50
CA HIS A 94 -10.35 14.34 -20.70
C HIS A 94 -11.01 15.71 -20.75
N ARG A 95 -10.68 16.66 -19.87
CA ARG A 95 -11.24 18.01 -19.94
C ARG A 95 -10.88 18.73 -21.24
N ALA A 96 -9.68 18.53 -21.78
CA ALA A 96 -9.26 19.14 -23.04
C ALA A 96 -9.94 18.54 -24.28
N LEU A 97 -10.40 17.28 -24.20
CA LEU A 97 -11.10 16.59 -25.29
C LEU A 97 -12.61 16.85 -25.34
N TYR A 98 -13.18 17.47 -24.29
CA TYR A 98 -14.59 17.87 -24.21
C TYR A 98 -14.78 19.39 -24.35
N VAL A 99 -13.80 20.09 -24.93
CA VAL A 99 -13.89 21.47 -25.45
C VAL A 99 -14.01 21.40 -26.96
#